data_AF-A0A418GMV6-F1
#
_entry.id   AF-A0A418GMV6-F1
#
_cell.length_a   1.000
_cell.length_b   1.000
_cell.length_c   1.000
_cell.angle_alpha   90.00
_cell.angle_beta   90.00
_cell.angle_gamma   90.00
#
_symmetry.space_group_name_H-M   'P 1'
#
loop_
_entity.id
_entity.type
_entity.pdbx_description
1 polymer ?
#
loop_
_entity_poly.entity_id
_entity_poly.type
_entity_poly.pdbx_seq_one_letter_code
_entity_poly.pdbx_strand_id
1 'polypeptide(L)'
;AVNSQTRTLTLDREITLPSSGTTLISLVDGQGNPVSVEVQSVTDGVKVKVSRVPDGVAEYSVWGLKLPTLRQRLFRCVSIRENDDGTYAITAVQH
;
A
#
# COMPACT_ATOMS: atom_id res chain seq x y z
N ALA A 1 11.37 -6.95 1.68
CA ALA A 1 11.54 -7.81 2.88
C ALA A 1 10.36 -7.72 3.86
N VAL A 2 9.94 -8.87 4.41
CA VAL A 2 8.85 -9.01 5.41
C VAL A 2 9.43 -9.69 6.66
N ASN A 3 9.20 -9.13 7.84
CA ASN A 3 9.58 -9.71 9.13
C ASN A 3 8.34 -9.86 10.02
N SER A 4 7.85 -11.08 10.17
CA SER A 4 6.64 -11.37 10.94
C SER A 4 6.86 -11.27 12.45
N GLN A 5 8.07 -11.58 12.95
CA GLN A 5 8.40 -11.51 14.37
C GLN A 5 8.36 -10.07 14.88
N THR A 6 8.97 -9.13 14.14
CA THR A 6 8.97 -7.71 14.49
C THR A 6 7.77 -6.95 13.91
N ARG A 7 6.94 -7.63 13.11
CA ARG A 7 5.81 -7.06 12.35
C ARG A 7 6.25 -5.86 11.50
N THR A 8 7.35 -6.03 10.78
CA THR A 8 7.97 -4.98 9.97
C THR A 8 7.94 -5.35 8.51
N LEU A 9 7.46 -4.42 7.68
CA LEU A 9 7.48 -4.49 6.23
C LEU A 9 8.54 -3.51 5.72
N THR A 10 9.32 -3.90 4.73
CA THR A 10 10.19 -2.98 3.97
C THR A 10 9.52 -2.71 2.63
N LEU A 11 9.11 -1.47 2.42
CA LEU A 11 8.45 -1.03 1.19
C LEU A 11 9.48 -0.67 0.11
N ASP A 12 9.04 -0.75 -1.14
CA ASP A 12 9.79 -0.34 -2.33
C ASP A 12 9.70 1.18 -2.59
N ARG A 13 8.85 1.88 -1.85
CA ARG A 13 8.72 3.35 -1.90
C ARG A 13 8.65 3.93 -0.48
N GLU A 14 9.21 5.12 -0.33
CA GLU A 14 9.09 5.89 0.90
C GLU A 14 7.65 6.33 1.16
N ILE A 15 7.25 6.32 2.43
CA ILE A 15 5.99 6.87 2.91
C ILE A 15 6.22 7.82 4.09
N THR A 16 5.30 8.75 4.27
CA THR A 16 5.25 9.65 5.43
C THR A 16 3.93 9.50 6.16
N LEU A 17 3.98 9.44 7.49
CA LEU A 17 2.77 9.41 8.29
C LEU A 17 2.21 10.82 8.49
N PRO A 18 0.89 10.99 8.46
CA PRO A 18 0.26 12.24 8.87
C PRO A 18 0.47 12.46 10.37
N SER A 19 0.43 13.72 10.81
CA SER A 19 0.55 14.08 12.23
C SER A 19 -0.64 13.61 13.09
N SER A 20 -1.76 13.23 12.46
CA SER A 20 -2.95 12.71 13.14
C SER A 20 -3.76 11.78 12.25
N GLY A 21 -4.63 10.99 12.90
CA GLY A 21 -5.49 10.00 12.25
C GLY A 21 -4.80 8.67 11.97
N THR A 22 -5.61 7.65 11.67
CA THR A 22 -5.11 6.29 11.44
C THR A 22 -4.67 6.12 9.99
N THR A 23 -3.44 5.69 9.80
CA THR A 23 -2.93 5.23 8.49
C THR A 23 -3.04 3.71 8.42
N LEU A 24 -3.59 3.21 7.33
CA LEU A 24 -3.66 1.78 7.04
C LEU A 24 -2.78 1.44 5.84
N ILE A 25 -2.21 0.23 5.86
CA ILE A 25 -1.62 -0.40 4.69
C ILE A 25 -2.50 -1.58 4.29
N SER A 26 -2.91 -1.62 3.03
CA SER A 26 -3.66 -2.72 2.43
C SER A 26 -2.69 -3.68 1.74
N LEU A 27 -2.82 -4.96 2.03
CA LEU A 27 -2.00 -6.06 1.52
C LEU A 27 -2.91 -7.15 0.97
N VAL A 28 -2.35 -8.07 0.19
CA VAL A 28 -3.06 -9.29 -0.26
C VAL A 28 -2.60 -10.47 0.58
N ASP A 29 -3.54 -11.18 1.21
CA ASP A 29 -3.22 -12.38 1.99
C ASP A 29 -2.98 -13.61 1.10
N GLY A 30 -2.60 -14.74 1.71
CA GLY A 30 -2.35 -16.00 1.01
C GLY A 30 -3.58 -16.62 0.33
N GLN A 31 -4.76 -16.03 0.47
CA GLN A 31 -6.00 -16.43 -0.21
C GLN A 31 -6.39 -15.44 -1.33
N GLY A 32 -5.60 -14.40 -1.56
CA GLY A 32 -5.89 -13.38 -2.55
C GLY A 32 -6.84 -12.28 -2.05
N ASN A 33 -7.17 -12.23 -0.75
CA ASN A 33 -8.07 -11.22 -0.22
C ASN A 33 -7.31 -9.94 0.18
N PRO A 34 -7.88 -8.76 -0.09
CA PRO A 34 -7.33 -7.51 0.43
C PRO A 34 -7.55 -7.40 1.93
N VAL A 35 -6.46 -7.24 2.69
CA VAL A 35 -6.45 -7.06 4.15
C VAL A 35 -5.80 -5.74 4.49
N SER A 36 -6.50 -4.88 5.24
CA SER A 36 -5.94 -3.63 5.75
C SER A 36 -5.48 -3.77 7.19
N VAL A 37 -4.26 -3.34 7.48
CA VAL A 37 -3.66 -3.32 8.82
C VAL A 37 -3.17 -1.92 9.16
N GLU A 38 -3.21 -1.58 10.44
CA GLU A 38 -2.78 -0.27 10.93
C GLU A 38 -1.26 -0.15 10.90
N VAL A 39 -0.79 1.01 10.44
CA VAL A 39 0.62 1.41 10.52
C VAL A 39 0.86 2.05 11.89
N GLN A 40 1.78 1.46 12.66
CA GLN A 40 2.14 1.91 14.00
C GLN A 40 3.32 2.89 13.98
N SER A 41 4.31 2.66 13.10
CA SER A 41 5.46 3.55 12.95
C SER A 41 6.13 3.36 11.59
N VAL A 42 6.85 4.39 11.15
CA VAL A 42 7.72 4.34 9.97
C VAL A 42 9.12 4.77 10.37
N THR A 43 10.12 3.99 9.97
CA THR A 43 11.55 4.28 10.16
C THR A 43 12.23 4.35 8.81
N ASP A 44 13.12 5.32 8.61
CA ASP A 44 13.86 5.52 7.35
C ASP A 44 12.94 5.66 6.11
N GLY A 45 11.69 6.10 6.29
CA GLY A 45 10.69 6.23 5.23
C GLY A 45 10.14 4.90 4.66
N VAL A 46 10.87 3.79 4.77
CA VAL A 46 10.55 2.51 4.09
C VAL A 46 10.29 1.34 5.04
N LYS A 47 10.72 1.40 6.31
CA LYS A 47 10.47 0.33 7.29
C LYS A 47 9.20 0.64 8.06
N VAL A 48 8.16 -0.13 7.80
CA VAL A 48 6.83 0.09 8.34
C VAL A 48 6.51 -0.97 9.39
N LYS A 49 6.29 -0.55 10.63
CA LYS A 49 5.78 -1.44 11.68
C LYS A 49 4.27 -1.46 11.63
N VAL A 50 3.68 -2.63 11.53
CA VAL A 50 2.24 -2.84 11.40
C VAL A 50 1.66 -3.56 12.62
N SER A 51 0.35 -3.43 12.84
CA SER A 51 -0.32 -4.09 13.97
C SER A 51 -0.22 -5.62 13.91
N ARG A 52 -0.28 -6.19 12.70
CA ARG A 52 0.01 -7.59 12.38
C ARG A 52 0.47 -7.72 10.92
N VAL A 53 1.19 -8.79 10.60
CA VAL A 53 1.47 -9.20 9.21
C VAL A 53 0.40 -10.24 8.82
N PRO A 54 -0.42 -10.00 7.77
CA PRO A 54 -1.36 -11.00 7.28
C PRO A 54 -0.64 -12.27 6.79
N ASP A 55 -1.29 -13.42 6.96
CA ASP A 55 -0.74 -14.70 6.51
C ASP A 55 -0.57 -14.72 4.99
N GLY A 56 0.53 -15.31 4.52
CA GLY A 56 0.85 -15.41 3.09
C GLY A 56 1.42 -14.15 2.45
N VAL A 57 1.54 -13.03 3.18
CA VAL A 57 2.30 -11.86 2.71
C VAL A 57 3.78 -12.24 2.63
N ALA A 58 4.39 -11.97 1.49
CA ALA A 58 5.75 -12.33 1.17
C ALA A 58 6.51 -11.12 0.60
N GLU A 59 7.79 -11.32 0.30
CA GLU A 59 8.53 -10.33 -0.47
C GLU A 59 7.91 -10.13 -1.86
N TYR A 60 7.92 -8.88 -2.34
CA TYR A 60 7.26 -8.45 -3.58
C TYR A 60 5.72 -8.53 -3.59
N SER A 61 5.07 -8.79 -2.44
CA SER A 61 3.62 -8.60 -2.33
C SER A 61 3.23 -7.15 -2.61
N VAL A 62 2.10 -6.97 -3.30
CA VAL A 62 1.53 -5.65 -3.60
C VAL A 62 0.96 -5.02 -2.33
N TRP A 63 1.18 -3.73 -2.17
CA TRP A 63 0.66 -2.94 -1.07
C TRP A 63 0.01 -1.64 -1.56
N GLY A 64 -0.94 -1.14 -0.78
CA GLY A 64 -1.56 0.17 -0.98
C GLY A 64 -1.63 0.95 0.32
N LEU A 65 -1.42 2.28 0.26
CA LEU A 65 -1.51 3.16 1.42
C LEU A 65 -2.89 3.81 1.50
N LYS A 66 -3.52 3.74 2.67
CA LYS A 66 -4.76 4.45 2.97
C LYS A 66 -4.54 5.46 4.09
N LEU A 67 -4.45 6.73 3.70
CA LEU A 67 -4.30 7.86 4.61
C LEU A 67 -5.66 8.35 5.13
N PRO A 68 -5.73 8.94 6.33
CA PRO A 68 -6.98 9.47 6.89
C PRO A 68 -7.57 10.62 6.06
N THR A 69 -6.73 11.34 5.31
CA THR A 69 -7.14 12.44 4.42
C THR A 69 -7.53 11.96 3.02
N LEU A 70 -7.26 10.69 2.68
CA LEU A 70 -7.49 10.16 1.34
C LEU A 70 -9.00 9.99 1.11
N ARG A 71 -9.55 10.69 0.12
CA ARG A 71 -10.93 10.47 -0.31
C ARG A 71 -10.97 9.41 -1.40
N GLN A 72 -11.62 8.30 -1.11
CA GLN A 72 -11.89 7.29 -2.11
C GLN A 72 -12.84 7.86 -3.18
N ARG A 73 -12.48 7.69 -4.44
CA ARG A 73 -13.30 8.02 -5.60
C ARG A 73 -13.28 6.85 -6.56
N LEU A 74 -14.42 6.62 -7.21
CA LEU A 74 -14.53 5.61 -8.25
C LEU A 74 -14.26 6.24 -9.60
N PHE A 75 -13.41 5.57 -10.36
CA PHE A 75 -13.07 5.95 -11.72
C PHE A 75 -13.31 4.74 -12.62
N ARG A 76 -13.86 4.99 -13.81
CA ARG A 76 -13.90 4.01 -14.89
C ARG A 76 -12.71 4.24 -15.79
N CYS A 77 -11.82 3.24 -15.88
CA CYS A 77 -10.71 3.27 -16.83
C CYS A 77 -11.25 3.30 -18.26
N VAL A 78 -10.72 4.19 -19.10
CA VAL A 78 -11.06 4.30 -20.53
C VAL A 78 -9.92 3.76 -21.39
N SER A 79 -8.67 4.06 -21.02
CA SER A 79 -7.49 3.56 -21.72
C SER A 79 -6.28 3.49 -20.79
N ILE A 80 -5.39 2.57 -21.13
CA ILE A 80 -4.06 2.43 -20.52
C ILE A 80 -3.07 2.51 -21.67
N ARG A 81 -2.04 3.35 -21.51
CA ARG A 81 -0.92 3.48 -22.45
C ARG A 81 0.36 3.16 -21.71
N GLU A 82 1.20 2.34 -22.31
CA GLU A 82 2.59 2.14 -21.88
C GLU A 82 3.48 3.23 -22.47
N ASN A 83 4.37 3.77 -21.66
CA ASN A 83 5.35 4.77 -22.05
C ASN A 83 6.74 4.11 -22.20
N ASP A 84 7.64 4.76 -22.94
CA ASP A 84 8.99 4.25 -23.20
C ASP A 84 9.88 4.18 -21.94
N ASP A 85 9.48 4.82 -20.84
CA ASP A 85 10.17 4.83 -19.55
C ASP A 85 9.71 3.72 -18.59
N GLY A 86 8.89 2.79 -19.07
CA GLY A 86 8.35 1.69 -18.26
C GLY A 86 7.22 2.12 -17.31
N THR A 87 6.69 3.33 -17.47
CA THR A 87 5.49 3.78 -16.74
C THR A 87 4.23 3.59 -17.57
N TYR A 88 3.07 3.58 -16.89
CA TYR A 88 1.76 3.52 -17.55
C TYR A 88 0.98 4.81 -17.30
N ALA A 89 0.40 5.38 -18.36
CA ALA A 89 -0.57 6.45 -18.28
C ALA A 89 -2.00 5.86 -18.32
N ILE A 90 -2.82 6.22 -17.34
CA ILE A 90 -4.23 5.77 -17.25
C ILE A 90 -5.14 6.97 -17.52
N THR A 91 -6.00 6.89 -18.53
CA THR A 91 -7.10 7.85 -18.74
C THR A 91 -8.37 7.27 -18.15
N ALA A 92 -9.01 7.99 -17.25
CA ALA A 92 -10.21 7.52 -16.57
C ALA A 92 -11.25 8.62 -16.38
N VAL A 93 -12.52 8.24 -16.36
CA VAL A 93 -13.65 9.15 -16.08
C VAL A 93 -14.09 8.92 -14.65
N GLN A 94 -14.19 10.00 -13.88
CA GLN A 94 -14.75 9.94 -12.54
C GLN A 94 -16.25 9.65 -12.62
N HIS A 95 -16.74 8.80 -11.72
CA HIS A 95 -18.19 8.67 -11.47
C HIS A 95 -18.78 9.97 -10.90
#